data_AF-A0A6A6V999-F1
#
_entry.id   AF-A0A6A6V999-F1
#
_cell.length_a   1.000
_cell.length_b   1.000
_cell.length_c   1.000
_cell.angle_alpha   90.00
_cell.angle_beta   90.00
_cell.angle_gamma   90.00
#
_symmetry.space_group_name_H-M   'P 1'
#
loop_
_entity.id
_entity.type
_entity.pdbx_description
1 polymer ?
#
loop_
_entity_poly.entity_id
_entity_poly.type
_entity_poly.pdbx_seq_one_letter_code
_entity_poly.pdbx_strand_id
1 'polypeptide(L)'
;MASSPKPAAKEPQKVIEGIFAINKPQWASSAGVLRDLQTHFQTSSLFAPWLTSTTRNMQLSNSRPRLINNLKVKVGHGGTLDPMATGVLIVGVGKGTKLLQRFLECTKSYECVVLFGAATDSYDAVGKIVSRAPYEHVTRELVEEKLQQFRGKIMQKPSVFSALKVNGKKMYEYAREGKDIPEVAARPVEVKELELVEWLEPGTHDYKWPEEEIGGEERVGAEKLMGIREADAKKRRKRSRSKSVEKEDAADENGEAAAKKQRTDSEPVMSGALPVEDAAADEPSTAQKSTEDPPVETVEAIPEDAEKPQPSVEADPAQTAPSAPRPQPPAARLRMTVTSGFYVRSLCHDLGLACDSIGLMSSLMRSRQGDYELGKNVLEYTDLEAGPEVWEPKVEAFLKESMEKEGWEPELVDDGETWQANRKERGQERGEGDRGRSYHGGGKRGWNKGGKGNWRGGKGGNRTNGGGQSGGGQPGGQ
;
A
#
# COMPACT_ATOMS: atom_id res chain seq x y z
N MET A 1 -38.48 -39.15 -38.72
CA MET A 1 -37.30 -38.61 -38.02
C MET A 1 -37.76 -37.45 -37.18
N ALA A 2 -37.93 -37.65 -35.87
CA ALA A 2 -38.29 -36.58 -34.96
C ALA A 2 -37.06 -35.67 -34.81
N SER A 3 -37.19 -34.42 -35.26
CA SER A 3 -36.19 -33.38 -35.00
C SER A 3 -36.18 -33.10 -33.50
N SER A 4 -35.07 -33.44 -32.84
CA SER A 4 -34.84 -33.05 -31.45
C SER A 4 -35.00 -31.53 -31.32
N PRO A 5 -35.67 -31.02 -30.29
CA PRO A 5 -35.82 -29.59 -30.09
C PRO A 5 -34.43 -28.97 -29.92
N LYS A 6 -34.13 -27.96 -30.73
CA LYS A 6 -32.94 -27.11 -30.61
C LYS A 6 -32.89 -26.59 -29.17
N PRO A 7 -31.78 -26.74 -28.43
CA PRO A 7 -31.70 -26.22 -27.07
C PRO A 7 -31.99 -24.72 -27.10
N ALA A 8 -32.86 -24.26 -26.20
CA ALA A 8 -33.18 -22.84 -26.06
C ALA A 8 -31.86 -22.07 -25.86
N ALA A 9 -31.61 -21.08 -26.71
CA ALA A 9 -30.44 -20.22 -26.60
C ALA A 9 -30.47 -19.56 -25.21
N LYS A 10 -29.49 -19.87 -24.35
CA LYS A 10 -29.33 -19.18 -23.07
C LYS A 10 -29.16 -17.70 -23.35
N GLU A 11 -29.86 -16.85 -22.60
CA GLU A 11 -29.74 -15.40 -22.75
C GLU A 11 -28.27 -14.97 -22.57
N PRO A 12 -27.80 -14.00 -23.38
CA PRO A 12 -26.42 -13.53 -23.31
C PRO A 12 -26.16 -12.91 -21.93
N GLN A 13 -25.11 -13.38 -21.26
CA GLN A 13 -24.76 -12.88 -19.93
C GLN A 13 -24.01 -11.56 -20.04
N LYS A 14 -24.29 -10.61 -19.15
CA LYS A 14 -23.68 -9.28 -19.15
C LYS A 14 -22.44 -9.25 -18.26
N VAL A 15 -21.35 -8.68 -18.75
CA VAL A 15 -20.18 -8.36 -17.93
C VAL A 15 -20.47 -7.09 -17.14
N ILE A 16 -20.31 -7.17 -15.82
CA ILE A 16 -20.52 -6.05 -14.89
C ILE A 16 -19.17 -5.63 -14.29
N GLU A 17 -18.85 -4.34 -14.38
CA GLU A 17 -17.58 -3.74 -13.94
C GLU A 17 -17.84 -2.32 -13.44
N GLY A 18 -17.01 -1.78 -12.54
CA GLY A 18 -17.28 -0.45 -12.00
C GLY A 18 -16.59 -0.18 -10.68
N ILE A 19 -17.09 0.80 -9.95
CA ILE A 19 -16.62 1.17 -8.61
C ILE A 19 -17.72 0.86 -7.60
N PHE A 20 -17.32 0.36 -6.44
CA PHE A 20 -18.14 0.35 -5.24
C PHE A 20 -17.26 0.65 -4.02
N ALA A 21 -17.85 0.72 -2.83
CA ALA A 21 -17.12 0.86 -1.58
C ALA A 21 -17.46 -0.27 -0.61
N ILE A 22 -16.50 -0.66 0.21
CA ILE A 22 -16.68 -1.63 1.29
C ILE A 22 -16.21 -1.04 2.62
N ASN A 23 -16.94 -1.33 3.70
CA ASN A 23 -16.56 -0.98 5.05
C ASN A 23 -15.46 -1.96 5.49
N LYS A 24 -14.21 -1.53 5.41
CA LYS A 24 -13.06 -2.35 5.79
C LYS A 24 -13.11 -2.62 7.31
N PRO A 25 -13.00 -3.89 7.74
CA PRO A 25 -12.95 -4.23 9.16
C PRO A 25 -11.60 -3.86 9.77
N GLN A 26 -11.57 -3.82 11.09
CA GLN A 26 -10.35 -3.55 11.83
C GLN A 26 -9.34 -4.69 11.61
N TRP A 27 -8.05 -4.37 11.63
CA TRP A 27 -6.91 -5.30 11.49
C TRP A 27 -6.70 -5.94 10.10
N ALA A 28 -7.72 -5.99 9.25
CA ALA A 28 -7.53 -6.35 7.85
C ALA A 28 -6.62 -5.32 7.17
N SER A 29 -5.71 -5.74 6.29
CA SER A 29 -5.02 -4.79 5.41
C SER A 29 -5.91 -4.46 4.20
N SER A 30 -5.73 -3.28 3.59
CA SER A 30 -6.49 -2.92 2.37
C SER A 30 -6.27 -3.94 1.24
N ALA A 31 -5.06 -4.49 1.12
CA ALA A 31 -4.75 -5.56 0.16
C ALA A 31 -5.31 -6.93 0.60
N GLY A 32 -5.48 -7.17 1.90
CA GLY A 32 -6.19 -8.32 2.45
C GLY A 32 -7.63 -8.35 1.95
N VAL A 33 -8.38 -7.26 2.18
CA VAL A 33 -9.77 -7.12 1.73
C VAL A 33 -9.92 -7.38 0.23
N LEU A 34 -9.00 -6.89 -0.60
CA LEU A 34 -9.03 -7.18 -2.04
C LEU A 34 -8.84 -8.67 -2.37
N ARG A 35 -7.97 -9.38 -1.63
CA ARG A 35 -7.78 -10.83 -1.80
C ARG A 35 -9.01 -11.62 -1.37
N ASP A 36 -9.67 -11.18 -0.30
CA ASP A 36 -10.90 -11.79 0.20
C ASP A 36 -12.01 -11.61 -0.84
N LEU A 37 -12.21 -10.39 -1.34
CA LEU A 37 -13.13 -10.09 -2.45
C LEU A 37 -12.84 -10.93 -3.70
N GLN A 38 -11.57 -11.07 -4.10
CA GLN A 38 -11.21 -11.93 -5.24
C GLN A 38 -11.61 -13.38 -5.03
N THR A 39 -11.54 -13.88 -3.79
CA THR A 39 -11.93 -15.24 -3.44
C THR A 39 -13.45 -15.42 -3.58
N HIS A 40 -14.24 -14.47 -3.07
CA HIS A 40 -15.70 -14.48 -3.25
C HIS A 40 -16.11 -14.32 -4.72
N PHE A 41 -15.43 -13.45 -5.47
CA PHE A 41 -15.76 -13.20 -6.87
C PHE A 41 -15.44 -14.40 -7.79
N GLN A 42 -14.51 -15.27 -7.39
CA GLN A 42 -14.18 -16.48 -8.15
C GLN A 42 -15.31 -17.50 -8.17
N THR A 43 -16.09 -17.59 -7.10
CA THR A 43 -17.20 -18.55 -6.97
C THR A 43 -18.57 -17.94 -7.29
N SER A 44 -18.61 -16.63 -7.56
CA SER A 44 -19.83 -15.87 -7.76
C SER A 44 -20.43 -16.01 -9.16
N SER A 45 -21.76 -16.13 -9.24
CA SER A 45 -22.50 -16.08 -10.50
C SER A 45 -22.38 -14.73 -11.20
N LEU A 46 -22.32 -13.64 -10.42
CA LEU A 46 -22.25 -12.27 -10.92
C LEU A 46 -21.00 -12.03 -11.78
N PHE A 47 -19.86 -12.62 -11.39
CA PHE A 47 -18.57 -12.42 -12.08
C PHE A 47 -18.17 -13.56 -13.01
N ALA A 48 -18.94 -14.64 -13.09
CA ALA A 48 -18.71 -15.72 -14.06
C ALA A 48 -18.66 -15.22 -15.53
N PRO A 49 -19.52 -14.26 -15.97
CA PRO A 49 -19.42 -13.69 -17.32
C PRO A 49 -18.10 -12.94 -17.53
N TRP A 50 -17.63 -12.20 -16.51
CA TRP A 50 -16.37 -11.47 -16.56
C TRP A 50 -15.17 -12.40 -16.74
N LEU A 51 -15.11 -13.48 -15.96
CA LEU A 51 -14.06 -14.50 -16.05
C LEU A 51 -14.07 -15.19 -17.41
N THR A 52 -15.27 -15.49 -17.92
CA THR A 52 -15.45 -16.12 -19.23
C THR A 52 -14.98 -15.22 -20.37
N SER A 53 -15.43 -13.96 -20.43
CA SER A 53 -14.99 -13.00 -21.44
C SER A 53 -13.46 -12.82 -21.40
N THR A 54 -12.91 -12.61 -20.21
CA THR A 54 -11.46 -12.38 -20.04
C THR A 54 -10.64 -13.59 -20.46
N THR A 55 -11.07 -14.80 -20.09
CA THR A 55 -10.43 -16.06 -20.50
C THR A 55 -10.43 -16.21 -22.02
N ARG A 56 -11.58 -15.96 -22.66
CA ARG A 56 -11.72 -16.04 -24.13
C ARG A 56 -10.81 -15.04 -24.84
N ASN A 57 -10.73 -13.81 -24.34
CA ASN A 57 -9.83 -12.79 -24.85
C ASN A 57 -8.35 -13.19 -24.72
N MET A 58 -7.97 -13.79 -23.58
CA MET A 58 -6.62 -14.32 -23.37
C MET A 58 -6.28 -15.48 -24.31
N GLN A 59 -7.25 -16.33 -24.63
CA GLN A 59 -7.07 -17.42 -25.59
C GLN A 59 -6.89 -16.90 -27.03
N LEU A 60 -7.62 -15.84 -27.41
CA LEU A 60 -7.47 -15.20 -28.72
C LEU A 60 -6.14 -14.46 -28.89
N SER A 61 -5.57 -13.94 -27.80
CA SER A 61 -4.25 -13.31 -27.76
C SER A 61 -3.09 -14.29 -27.60
N ASN A 62 -3.35 -15.61 -27.62
CA ASN A 62 -2.35 -16.67 -27.41
C ASN A 62 -1.58 -16.52 -26.08
N SER A 63 -2.27 -16.09 -25.02
CA SER A 63 -1.68 -15.98 -23.69
C SER A 63 -1.28 -17.36 -23.13
N ARG A 64 -0.25 -17.39 -22.29
CA ARG A 64 0.26 -18.63 -21.69
C ARG A 64 -0.83 -19.35 -20.88
N PRO A 65 -1.01 -20.69 -21.01
CA PRO A 65 -2.05 -21.43 -20.27
C PRO A 65 -2.01 -21.26 -18.75
N ARG A 66 -0.80 -21.16 -18.17
CA ARG A 66 -0.63 -20.92 -16.72
C ARG A 66 -1.29 -19.61 -16.25
N LEU A 67 -1.29 -18.56 -17.07
CA LEU A 67 -1.92 -17.28 -16.73
C LEU A 67 -3.45 -17.37 -16.78
N ILE A 68 -3.98 -18.15 -17.72
CA ILE A 68 -5.41 -18.36 -17.87
C ILE A 68 -5.95 -19.16 -16.67
N ASN A 69 -5.26 -20.22 -16.28
CA ASN A 69 -5.67 -21.08 -15.16
C ASN A 69 -5.65 -20.37 -13.80
N ASN A 70 -4.83 -19.32 -13.67
CA ASN A 70 -4.70 -18.52 -12.44
C ASN A 70 -5.44 -17.18 -12.53
N LEU A 71 -6.34 -17.02 -13.52
CA LEU A 71 -7.08 -15.78 -13.70
C LEU A 71 -7.97 -15.50 -12.48
N LYS A 72 -7.88 -14.25 -12.00
CA LYS A 72 -8.78 -13.71 -10.97
C LYS A 72 -9.46 -12.48 -11.51
N VAL A 73 -10.63 -12.15 -10.94
CA VAL A 73 -11.28 -10.87 -11.21
C VAL A 73 -10.32 -9.74 -10.89
N LYS A 74 -10.13 -8.84 -11.84
CA LYS A 74 -9.23 -7.70 -11.69
C LYS A 74 -9.86 -6.74 -10.69
N VAL A 75 -9.19 -6.53 -9.56
CA VAL A 75 -9.62 -5.57 -8.53
C VAL A 75 -8.48 -4.64 -8.13
N GLY A 76 -8.83 -3.45 -7.65
CA GLY A 76 -7.90 -2.47 -7.08
C GLY A 76 -8.62 -1.57 -6.07
N HIS A 77 -7.89 -0.75 -5.33
CA HIS A 77 -8.48 0.17 -4.35
C HIS A 77 -8.14 1.65 -4.60
N GLY A 78 -9.07 2.55 -4.23
CA GLY A 78 -8.99 4.00 -4.45
C GLY A 78 -8.36 4.78 -3.28
N GLY A 79 -7.67 4.09 -2.35
CA GLY A 79 -6.93 4.73 -1.27
C GLY A 79 -6.72 3.81 -0.07
N THR A 80 -5.45 3.56 0.27
CA THR A 80 -5.06 2.68 1.36
C THR A 80 -5.61 3.19 2.71
N LEU A 81 -6.12 2.27 3.53
CA LEU A 81 -6.34 2.44 4.96
C LEU A 81 -5.32 1.63 5.74
N ASP A 82 -4.86 2.19 6.85
CA ASP A 82 -4.00 1.51 7.81
C ASP A 82 -4.71 0.24 8.34
N PRO A 83 -3.97 -0.84 8.67
CA PRO A 83 -4.58 -2.09 9.12
C PRO A 83 -5.52 -1.91 10.31
N MET A 84 -5.11 -1.15 11.34
CA MET A 84 -5.93 -0.88 12.53
C MET A 84 -7.15 0.03 12.27
N ALA A 85 -7.23 0.66 11.10
CA ALA A 85 -8.30 1.61 10.79
C ALA A 85 -9.52 0.88 10.21
N THR A 86 -10.71 1.40 10.43
CA THR A 86 -11.95 0.89 9.82
C THR A 86 -12.51 1.88 8.79
N GLY A 87 -13.56 1.48 8.07
CA GLY A 87 -14.37 2.39 7.29
C GLY A 87 -14.21 2.26 5.79
N VAL A 88 -14.63 3.30 5.07
CA VAL A 88 -14.83 3.28 3.60
C VAL A 88 -13.55 2.94 2.86
N LEU A 89 -13.52 1.84 2.12
CA LEU A 89 -12.49 1.48 1.16
C LEU A 89 -13.09 1.40 -0.24
N ILE A 90 -12.71 2.33 -1.12
CA ILE A 90 -13.15 2.31 -2.52
C ILE A 90 -12.49 1.14 -3.25
N VAL A 91 -13.30 0.33 -3.95
CA VAL A 91 -12.88 -0.82 -4.73
C VAL A 91 -13.29 -0.63 -6.19
N GLY A 92 -12.34 -0.83 -7.10
CA GLY A 92 -12.60 -0.86 -8.53
C GLY A 92 -12.51 -2.28 -9.06
N VAL A 93 -13.48 -2.67 -9.86
CA VAL A 93 -13.56 -3.97 -10.52
C VAL A 93 -13.40 -3.79 -12.02
N GLY A 94 -12.52 -4.57 -12.63
CA GLY A 94 -12.37 -4.59 -14.09
C GLY A 94 -11.96 -3.23 -14.66
N LYS A 95 -12.72 -2.71 -15.63
CA LYS A 95 -12.57 -1.33 -16.16
C LYS A 95 -12.64 -0.26 -15.07
N GLY A 96 -13.40 -0.48 -14.00
CA GLY A 96 -13.50 0.42 -12.84
C GLY A 96 -12.15 0.71 -12.18
N THR A 97 -11.16 -0.19 -12.28
CA THR A 97 -9.80 0.08 -11.77
C THR A 97 -9.13 1.32 -12.38
N LYS A 98 -9.57 1.76 -13.56
CA LYS A 98 -9.07 2.99 -14.20
C LYS A 98 -9.59 4.27 -13.55
N LEU A 99 -10.70 4.19 -12.80
CA LEU A 99 -11.34 5.33 -12.16
C LEU A 99 -10.78 5.61 -10.76
N LEU A 100 -9.98 4.70 -10.20
CA LEU A 100 -9.48 4.77 -8.81
C LEU A 100 -8.65 6.02 -8.52
N GLN A 101 -7.98 6.59 -9.54
CA GLN A 101 -7.21 7.82 -9.39
C GLN A 101 -8.07 8.99 -8.91
N ARG A 102 -9.32 9.10 -9.39
CA ARG A 102 -10.27 10.17 -9.00
C ARG A 102 -10.57 10.13 -7.49
N PHE A 103 -10.56 8.94 -6.89
CA PHE A 103 -10.82 8.75 -5.46
C PHE A 103 -9.59 9.00 -4.58
N LEU A 104 -8.39 8.95 -5.14
CA LEU A 104 -7.19 9.35 -4.41
C LEU A 104 -7.22 10.86 -4.13
N GLU A 105 -7.68 11.66 -5.09
CA GLU A 105 -7.72 13.13 -5.07
C GLU A 105 -8.93 13.73 -4.33
N CYS A 106 -9.99 12.93 -4.11
CA CYS A 106 -11.18 13.41 -3.41
C CYS A 106 -10.96 13.69 -1.91
N THR A 107 -11.90 14.44 -1.32
CA THR A 107 -11.93 14.67 0.13
C THR A 107 -12.31 13.41 0.91
N LYS A 108 -11.81 13.31 2.13
CA LYS A 108 -12.02 12.17 3.03
C LYS A 108 -12.42 12.69 4.39
N SER A 109 -13.36 12.00 5.05
CA SER A 109 -13.75 12.30 6.42
C SER A 109 -13.29 11.18 7.35
N TYR A 110 -12.74 11.58 8.48
CA TYR A 110 -12.21 10.67 9.48
C TYR A 110 -12.76 11.01 10.86
N GLU A 111 -12.93 9.98 11.66
CA GLU A 111 -13.01 10.08 13.10
C GLU A 111 -11.82 9.32 13.70
N CYS A 112 -11.07 9.94 14.59
CA CYS A 112 -9.90 9.31 15.22
C CYS A 112 -9.83 9.65 16.70
N VAL A 113 -9.17 8.80 17.47
CA VAL A 113 -8.83 9.09 18.86
C VAL A 113 -7.34 9.29 18.99
N VAL A 114 -6.96 10.44 19.57
CA VAL A 114 -5.59 10.77 19.97
C VAL A 114 -5.43 10.43 21.44
N LEU A 115 -4.37 9.71 21.78
CA LEU A 115 -3.99 9.38 23.15
C LEU A 115 -2.68 10.10 23.49
N PHE A 116 -2.68 10.90 24.55
CA PHE A 116 -1.54 11.75 24.91
C PHE A 116 -0.52 11.02 25.80
N GLY A 117 0.68 11.60 25.92
CA GLY A 117 1.72 11.18 26.87
C GLY A 117 2.65 10.06 26.41
N ALA A 118 2.39 9.42 25.28
CA ALA A 118 3.34 8.50 24.63
C ALA A 118 3.43 8.73 23.13
N ALA A 119 4.58 8.42 22.56
CA ALA A 119 4.79 8.36 21.12
C ALA A 119 5.38 7.02 20.72
N THR A 120 4.95 6.56 19.55
CA THR A 120 5.40 5.30 18.96
C THR A 120 6.14 5.58 17.66
N ASP A 121 6.90 4.59 17.20
CA ASP A 121 7.59 4.66 15.91
C ASP A 121 6.60 4.86 14.74
N SER A 122 5.49 4.14 14.74
CA SER A 122 4.44 4.21 13.71
C SER A 122 3.51 5.42 13.81
N TYR A 123 3.52 6.13 14.96
CA TYR A 123 2.52 7.12 15.39
C TYR A 123 1.11 6.59 15.61
N ASP A 124 0.99 5.28 15.79
CA ASP A 124 -0.26 4.64 16.16
C ASP A 124 -0.07 3.64 17.30
N ALA A 125 -1.18 3.12 17.83
CA ALA A 125 -1.19 2.18 18.94
C ALA A 125 -0.69 0.76 18.61
N VAL A 126 -0.28 0.49 17.36
CA VAL A 126 0.30 -0.80 16.96
C VAL A 126 1.83 -0.78 17.04
N GLY A 127 2.42 0.41 16.98
CA GLY A 127 3.86 0.60 17.07
C GLY A 127 4.43 0.36 18.46
N LYS A 128 5.74 0.47 18.56
CA LYS A 128 6.48 0.37 19.83
C LYS A 128 6.72 1.75 20.41
N ILE A 129 6.67 1.87 21.74
CA ILE A 129 6.92 3.13 22.44
C ILE A 129 8.37 3.57 22.19
N VAL A 130 8.51 4.81 21.69
CA VAL A 130 9.79 5.51 21.50
C VAL A 130 10.06 6.41 22.70
N SER A 131 9.05 7.18 23.11
CA SER A 131 9.18 8.17 24.17
C SER A 131 7.88 8.38 24.94
N ARG A 132 8.02 8.91 26.15
CA ARG A 132 6.93 9.28 27.06
C ARG A 132 7.11 10.75 27.45
N ALA A 133 6.01 11.48 27.64
CA ALA A 133 6.04 12.87 28.10
C ALA A 133 4.95 13.12 29.15
N PRO A 134 5.13 14.13 30.02
CA PRO A 134 4.07 14.58 30.92
C PRO A 134 2.80 14.94 30.14
N TYR A 135 1.64 14.60 30.70
CA TYR A 135 0.33 14.83 30.07
C TYR A 135 -0.71 15.39 31.04
N GLU A 136 -0.39 15.56 32.32
CA GLU A 136 -1.33 16.04 33.34
C GLU A 136 -1.83 17.47 33.07
N HIS A 137 -1.03 18.27 32.38
CA HIS A 137 -1.38 19.64 31.97
C HIS A 137 -2.24 19.71 30.71
N VAL A 138 -2.49 18.57 30.03
CA VAL A 138 -3.26 18.54 28.79
C VAL A 138 -4.75 18.53 29.13
N THR A 139 -5.40 19.67 28.96
CA THR A 139 -6.85 19.83 29.18
C THR A 139 -7.62 19.91 27.85
N ARG A 140 -8.94 19.73 27.93
CA ARG A 140 -9.85 19.93 26.81
C ARG A 140 -9.65 21.28 26.13
N GLU A 141 -9.59 22.36 26.90
CA GLU A 141 -9.50 23.74 26.42
C GLU A 141 -8.17 23.96 25.68
N LEU A 142 -7.07 23.42 26.23
CA LEU A 142 -5.76 23.48 25.59
C LEU A 142 -5.80 22.77 24.23
N VAL A 143 -6.36 21.58 24.17
CA VAL A 143 -6.48 20.83 22.91
C VAL A 143 -7.32 21.58 21.90
N GLU A 144 -8.46 22.14 22.32
CA GLU A 144 -9.34 22.91 21.44
C GLU A 144 -8.67 24.20 20.91
N GLU A 145 -7.89 24.89 21.75
CA GLU A 145 -7.06 26.01 21.34
C GLU A 145 -6.01 25.57 20.29
N LYS A 146 -5.26 24.49 20.55
CA LYS A 146 -4.20 24.03 19.65
C LYS A 146 -4.73 23.44 18.36
N LEU A 147 -5.95 22.90 18.32
CA LEU A 147 -6.57 22.39 17.09
C LEU A 147 -6.72 23.47 16.01
N GLN A 148 -6.87 24.74 16.40
CA GLN A 148 -7.05 25.86 15.47
C GLN A 148 -5.91 25.98 14.45
N GLN A 149 -4.66 25.67 14.84
CA GLN A 149 -3.49 25.79 13.96
C GLN A 149 -3.40 24.69 12.89
N PHE A 150 -4.25 23.67 12.96
CA PHE A 150 -4.32 22.55 12.03
C PHE A 150 -5.47 22.68 11.04
N ARG A 151 -6.28 23.74 11.12
CA ARG A 151 -7.35 24.05 10.17
C ARG A 151 -6.79 24.79 8.94
N GLY A 152 -7.44 24.60 7.80
CA GLY A 152 -7.08 25.24 6.53
C GLY A 152 -5.87 24.61 5.84
N LYS A 153 -5.14 25.41 5.07
CA LYS A 153 -3.98 24.98 4.27
C LYS A 153 -2.73 24.92 5.15
N ILE A 154 -2.20 23.71 5.35
CA ILE A 154 -1.03 23.47 6.19
C ILE A 154 0.03 22.65 5.45
N MET A 155 1.26 22.68 5.95
CA MET A 155 2.33 21.81 5.51
C MET A 155 2.49 20.67 6.50
N GLN A 156 2.33 19.42 6.03
CA GLN A 156 2.42 18.24 6.87
C GLN A 156 3.59 17.36 6.44
N LYS A 157 4.40 16.90 7.40
CA LYS A 157 5.40 15.86 7.16
C LYS A 157 4.72 14.48 7.33
N PRO A 158 4.76 13.59 6.32
CA PRO A 158 4.30 12.22 6.47
C PRO A 158 5.05 11.46 7.58
N SER A 159 4.42 10.45 8.18
CA SER A 159 5.09 9.49 9.05
C SER A 159 6.15 8.71 8.25
N VAL A 160 7.23 8.31 8.93
CA VAL A 160 8.23 7.39 8.38
C VAL A 160 7.58 6.04 8.00
N PHE A 161 6.56 5.61 8.74
CA PHE A 161 5.82 4.37 8.46
C PHE A 161 4.67 4.59 7.47
N SER A 162 4.93 5.38 6.42
CA SER A 162 4.01 5.57 5.30
C SER A 162 4.35 4.65 4.14
N ALA A 163 3.36 4.38 3.28
CA ALA A 163 3.58 3.65 2.01
C ALA A 163 4.26 4.52 0.94
N LEU A 164 4.75 5.72 1.32
CA LEU A 164 5.41 6.63 0.41
C LEU A 164 6.68 5.96 -0.14
N LYS A 165 6.93 6.11 -1.44
CA LYS A 165 8.19 5.67 -2.04
C LYS A 165 9.19 6.81 -2.05
N VAL A 166 10.40 6.55 -1.57
CA VAL A 166 11.57 7.42 -1.74
C VAL A 166 12.64 6.58 -2.43
N ASN A 167 13.19 7.06 -3.54
CA ASN A 167 14.17 6.33 -4.37
C ASN A 167 13.71 4.91 -4.78
N GLY A 168 12.41 4.73 -5.06
CA GLY A 168 11.84 3.46 -5.54
C GLY A 168 11.44 2.44 -4.47
N LYS A 169 11.94 2.56 -3.23
CA LYS A 169 11.55 1.71 -2.07
C LYS A 169 10.53 2.41 -1.17
N LYS A 170 9.72 1.65 -0.44
CA LYS A 170 8.72 2.23 0.48
C LYS A 170 9.36 2.66 1.80
N MET A 171 8.86 3.73 2.41
CA MET A 171 9.48 4.34 3.60
C MET A 171 9.56 3.39 4.81
N TYR A 172 8.54 2.57 5.05
CA TYR A 172 8.58 1.58 6.13
C TYR A 172 9.67 0.52 5.95
N GLU A 173 10.14 0.28 4.72
CA GLU A 173 11.20 -0.71 4.44
C GLU A 173 12.55 -0.17 4.94
N TYR A 174 12.80 1.14 4.78
CA TYR A 174 13.99 1.79 5.33
C TYR A 174 14.04 1.76 6.86
N ALA A 175 12.90 1.98 7.51
CA ALA A 175 12.80 1.95 8.98
C ALA A 175 13.11 0.56 9.55
N ARG A 176 12.67 -0.51 8.87
CA ARG A 176 12.96 -1.90 9.28
C ARG A 176 14.38 -2.34 9.00
N GLU A 177 15.00 -1.81 7.95
CA GLU A 177 16.40 -2.11 7.60
C GLU A 177 17.41 -1.36 8.49
N GLY A 178 16.96 -0.50 9.43
CA GLY A 178 17.82 0.29 10.32
C GLY A 178 18.72 1.30 9.59
N LYS A 179 18.40 1.62 8.33
CA LYS A 179 19.20 2.52 7.48
C LYS A 179 18.79 3.98 7.69
N ASP A 180 19.70 4.91 7.38
CA ASP A 180 19.40 6.35 7.39
C ASP A 180 18.13 6.64 6.58
N ILE A 181 17.08 7.03 7.31
CA ILE A 181 15.78 7.34 6.73
C ILE A 181 15.91 8.67 5.98
N PRO A 182 15.63 8.70 4.67
CA PRO A 182 15.70 9.94 3.89
C PRO A 182 14.79 11.02 4.47
N GLU A 183 15.26 12.26 4.48
CA GLU A 183 14.44 13.38 4.96
C GLU A 183 13.19 13.53 4.08
N VAL A 184 12.01 13.43 4.71
CA VAL A 184 10.74 13.58 4.01
C VAL A 184 10.34 15.05 3.98
N ALA A 185 10.29 15.62 2.78
CA ALA A 185 9.80 16.97 2.57
C ALA A 185 8.33 17.10 3.01
N ALA A 186 8.01 18.21 3.68
CA ALA A 186 6.64 18.53 4.04
C ALA A 186 5.79 18.75 2.79
N ARG A 187 4.51 18.33 2.83
CA ARG A 187 3.58 18.42 1.70
C ARG A 187 2.41 19.33 2.04
N PRO A 188 1.90 20.10 1.05
CA PRO A 188 0.71 20.90 1.25
C PRO A 188 -0.51 19.97 1.38
N VAL A 189 -1.28 20.19 2.43
CA VAL A 189 -2.56 19.52 2.68
C VAL A 189 -3.57 20.55 3.16
N GLU A 190 -4.86 20.26 3.01
CA GLU A 190 -5.92 21.15 3.44
C GLU A 190 -6.90 20.40 4.35
N VAL A 191 -7.15 20.99 5.52
CA VAL A 191 -8.12 20.53 6.50
C VAL A 191 -9.32 21.46 6.43
N LYS A 192 -10.40 20.99 5.83
CA LYS A 192 -11.62 21.78 5.63
C LYS A 192 -12.39 21.94 6.94
N GLU A 193 -12.51 20.86 7.69
CA GLU A 193 -13.19 20.81 8.98
C GLU A 193 -12.32 20.00 9.96
N LEU A 194 -12.28 20.46 11.21
CA LEU A 194 -11.58 19.76 12.30
C LEU A 194 -12.22 20.17 13.61
N GLU A 195 -12.78 19.19 14.31
CA GLU A 195 -13.60 19.38 15.51
C GLU A 195 -13.17 18.38 16.58
N LEU A 196 -13.15 18.85 17.84
CA LEU A 196 -13.10 17.99 19.00
C LEU A 196 -14.51 17.49 19.28
N VAL A 197 -14.75 16.20 19.06
CA VAL A 197 -16.08 15.58 19.26
C VAL A 197 -16.27 15.20 20.71
N GLU A 198 -15.24 14.64 21.33
CA GLU A 198 -15.31 14.12 22.69
C GLU A 198 -13.96 14.29 23.38
N TRP A 199 -14.01 14.78 24.61
CA TRP A 199 -12.88 14.76 25.53
C TRP A 199 -13.07 13.56 26.47
N LEU A 200 -12.05 12.71 26.53
CA LEU A 200 -12.04 11.50 27.35
C LEU A 200 -11.07 11.73 28.50
N GLU A 201 -11.62 11.89 29.71
CA GLU A 201 -10.83 12.18 30.90
C GLU A 201 -9.93 10.99 31.27
N PRO A 202 -8.77 11.25 31.91
CA PRO A 202 -7.92 10.22 32.48
C PRO A 202 -8.71 9.17 33.27
N GLY A 203 -8.65 7.91 32.85
CA GLY A 203 -9.30 6.78 33.54
C GLY A 203 -10.74 6.48 33.11
N THR A 204 -11.31 7.25 32.17
CA THR A 204 -12.71 7.07 31.72
C THR A 204 -12.85 6.26 30.43
N HIS A 205 -11.75 5.79 29.83
CA HIS A 205 -11.74 5.16 28.52
C HIS A 205 -10.83 3.92 28.44
N ASP A 206 -11.06 3.04 27.48
CA ASP A 206 -10.28 1.79 27.38
C ASP A 206 -8.99 1.91 26.54
N TYR A 207 -8.69 3.07 25.97
CA TYR A 207 -7.48 3.27 25.18
C TYR A 207 -6.21 3.20 26.04
N LYS A 208 -5.26 2.38 25.61
CA LYS A 208 -3.98 2.16 26.30
C LYS A 208 -2.82 2.46 25.37
N TRP A 209 -1.68 2.82 25.95
CA TRP A 209 -0.42 2.81 25.23
C TRP A 209 -0.01 1.36 24.89
N PRO A 210 0.79 1.15 23.84
CA PRO A 210 1.37 -0.15 23.56
C PRO A 210 2.25 -0.65 24.72
N GLU A 211 2.39 -1.97 24.84
CA GLU A 211 3.22 -2.58 25.89
C GLU A 211 4.70 -2.69 25.48
N GLU A 212 4.96 -2.84 24.19
CA GLU A 212 6.31 -2.99 23.66
C GLU A 212 7.03 -1.63 23.58
N GLU A 213 8.23 -1.58 24.16
CA GLU A 213 9.16 -0.45 24.01
C GLU A 213 10.27 -0.80 23.02
N ILE A 214 10.79 0.20 22.31
CA ILE A 214 11.92 0.01 21.41
C ILE A 214 13.20 -0.25 22.22
N GLY A 215 14.01 -1.21 21.78
CA GLY A 215 15.31 -1.52 22.38
C GLY A 215 16.30 -0.34 22.29
N GLY A 216 17.28 -0.30 23.20
CA GLY A 216 18.14 0.87 23.42
C GLY A 216 18.85 1.44 22.17
N GLU A 217 19.32 0.60 21.24
CA GLU A 217 20.02 1.06 20.04
C GLU A 217 19.08 1.64 18.98
N GLU A 218 17.91 1.03 18.76
CA GLU A 218 16.87 1.52 17.84
C GLU A 218 16.20 2.81 18.37
N ARG A 219 16.15 2.96 19.71
CA ARG A 219 15.57 4.12 20.38
C ARG A 219 16.30 5.41 20.06
N VAL A 220 17.63 5.39 19.97
CA VAL A 220 18.44 6.59 19.62
C VAL A 220 18.12 7.09 18.21
N GLY A 221 17.93 6.18 17.25
CA GLY A 221 17.54 6.51 15.89
C GLY A 221 16.13 7.10 15.81
N ALA A 222 15.18 6.50 16.52
CA ALA A 222 13.80 6.98 16.58
C ALA A 222 13.69 8.32 17.31
N GLU A 223 14.35 8.50 18.45
CA GLU A 223 14.38 9.76 19.22
C GLU A 223 15.02 10.91 18.42
N LYS A 224 16.07 10.63 17.65
CA LYS A 224 16.67 11.63 16.74
C LYS A 224 15.66 12.11 15.69
N LEU A 225 14.84 11.21 15.16
CA LEU A 225 13.83 11.51 14.15
C LEU A 225 12.65 12.29 14.74
N MET A 226 12.28 11.98 15.99
CA MET A 226 11.29 12.72 16.78
C MET A 226 11.78 14.13 17.13
N GLY A 227 13.05 14.28 17.51
CA GLY A 227 13.66 15.56 17.82
C GLY A 227 13.68 16.53 16.62
N ILE A 228 13.79 16.03 15.39
CA ILE A 228 13.65 16.84 14.17
C ILE A 228 12.25 17.46 14.11
N ARG A 229 11.20 16.69 14.41
CA ARG A 229 9.82 17.19 14.41
C ARG A 229 9.55 18.15 15.55
N GLU A 230 10.12 17.91 16.73
CA GLU A 230 10.00 18.83 17.86
C GLU A 230 10.64 20.20 17.55
N ALA A 231 11.81 20.21 16.90
CA ALA A 231 12.46 21.43 16.43
C ALA A 231 11.61 22.16 15.37
N ASP A 232 10.96 21.43 14.47
CA ASP A 232 10.05 22.00 13.47
C ASP A 232 8.78 22.59 14.09
N ALA A 233 8.22 21.93 15.11
CA ALA A 233 7.08 22.44 15.88
C ALA A 233 7.45 23.75 16.60
N LYS A 234 8.63 23.81 17.24
CA LYS A 234 9.16 25.05 17.86
C LYS A 234 9.36 26.17 16.83
N LYS A 235 9.86 25.85 15.63
CA LYS A 235 9.98 26.82 14.51
C LYS A 235 8.61 27.33 14.04
N ARG A 236 7.59 26.46 13.92
CA ARG A 236 6.19 26.87 13.60
C ARG A 236 5.62 27.80 14.67
N ARG A 237 5.87 27.52 15.96
CA ARG A 237 5.46 28.38 17.07
C ARG A 237 6.11 29.76 17.00
N LYS A 238 7.40 29.84 16.67
CA LYS A 238 8.08 31.14 16.47
C LYS A 238 7.51 31.93 15.29
N ARG A 239 7.18 31.27 14.17
CA ARG A 239 6.61 31.92 12.97
C ARG A 239 5.15 32.36 13.14
N SER A 240 4.33 31.60 13.86
CA SER A 240 2.94 32.00 14.19
C SER A 240 2.91 33.18 15.15
N ARG A 241 3.83 33.20 16.12
CA ARG A 241 4.01 34.29 17.08
C ARG A 241 4.58 35.57 16.44
N SER A 242 5.42 35.46 15.40
CA SER A 242 5.85 36.63 14.63
C SER A 242 4.74 37.15 13.68
N LYS A 243 3.93 36.24 13.11
CA LYS A 243 2.82 36.61 12.20
C LYS A 243 1.63 37.29 12.93
N SER A 244 1.53 37.13 14.24
CA SER A 244 0.51 37.78 15.08
C SER A 244 0.93 39.16 15.60
N VAL A 245 2.19 39.57 15.42
CA VAL A 245 2.73 40.88 15.87
C VAL A 245 2.81 41.90 14.71
N GLU A 246 2.70 41.48 13.45
CA GLU A 246 2.77 42.38 12.28
C GLU A 246 1.41 42.77 11.70
N LYS A 247 0.40 43.04 12.54
CA LYS A 247 -0.88 43.52 12.02
C LYS A 247 -1.55 44.62 12.83
N GLU A 248 -0.80 45.64 13.19
CA GLU A 248 -1.32 47.00 13.40
C GLU A 248 -0.24 47.97 12.91
N ASP A 249 -0.41 48.50 11.70
CA ASP A 249 -0.24 49.93 11.38
C ASP A 249 -0.25 50.21 9.85
N ALA A 250 -0.89 51.33 9.53
CA ALA A 250 -0.88 52.11 8.28
C ALA A 250 -1.73 51.65 7.08
N ALA A 251 -2.87 52.33 6.92
CA ALA A 251 -3.41 52.74 5.63
C ALA A 251 -2.68 54.00 5.16
N ASP A 252 -2.23 54.06 3.90
CA ASP A 252 -2.61 55.11 2.93
C ASP A 252 -2.04 54.85 1.51
N GLU A 253 -2.60 55.58 0.55
CA GLU A 253 -2.69 55.42 -0.91
C GLU A 253 -1.42 55.46 -1.81
N ASN A 254 -1.65 54.94 -3.04
CA ASN A 254 -1.15 55.34 -4.37
C ASN A 254 0.31 55.11 -4.81
N GLY A 255 0.47 54.53 -6.02
CA GLY A 255 1.72 54.62 -6.79
C GLY A 255 1.93 53.54 -7.85
N GLU A 256 1.91 53.95 -9.11
CA GLU A 256 2.07 53.22 -10.37
C GLU A 256 3.35 52.36 -10.56
N ALA A 257 3.18 51.32 -11.38
CA ALA A 257 4.05 50.81 -12.45
C ALA A 257 5.54 50.46 -12.19
N ALA A 258 5.89 49.19 -12.40
CA ALA A 258 6.93 48.80 -13.37
C ALA A 258 6.89 47.30 -13.70
N ALA A 259 6.68 47.02 -14.99
CA ALA A 259 6.68 45.70 -15.58
C ALA A 259 8.07 45.04 -15.65
N LYS A 260 8.11 43.71 -15.59
CA LYS A 260 9.04 42.89 -16.41
C LYS A 260 8.39 41.56 -16.82
N LYS A 261 8.26 41.40 -18.14
CA LYS A 261 7.79 40.24 -18.94
C LYS A 261 8.45 38.92 -18.52
N GLN A 262 7.65 37.88 -18.27
CA GLN A 262 7.32 36.75 -19.17
C GLN A 262 8.51 35.97 -19.78
N ARG A 263 8.46 34.63 -19.65
CA ARG A 263 8.69 33.69 -20.77
C ARG A 263 7.95 32.37 -20.53
N THR A 264 7.24 31.96 -21.58
CA THR A 264 6.39 30.77 -21.74
C THR A 264 7.16 29.63 -22.41
N ASP A 265 6.46 28.49 -22.51
CA ASP A 265 6.71 27.29 -23.32
C ASP A 265 7.84 26.38 -22.83
N SER A 266 7.67 25.06 -22.72
CA SER A 266 6.99 24.17 -23.68
C SER A 266 6.84 22.76 -23.08
N GLU A 267 5.74 22.07 -23.37
CA GLU A 267 5.72 20.60 -23.47
C GLU A 267 6.55 20.18 -24.70
N PRO A 268 7.05 18.92 -24.81
CA PRO A 268 6.23 17.91 -25.48
C PRO A 268 6.46 16.42 -25.09
N VAL A 269 5.47 15.63 -25.52
CA VAL A 269 5.45 14.24 -26.06
C VAL A 269 5.55 12.96 -25.21
N MET A 270 4.58 12.11 -25.56
CA MET A 270 4.43 10.66 -25.40
C MET A 270 5.41 9.82 -26.25
N SER A 271 5.84 8.67 -25.71
CA SER A 271 6.12 7.36 -26.36
C SER A 271 6.79 6.50 -25.25
N GLY A 272 6.46 5.24 -24.96
CA GLY A 272 6.23 4.10 -25.83
C GLY A 272 7.40 3.11 -25.68
N ALA A 273 7.09 1.91 -25.17
CA ALA A 273 7.87 0.67 -25.24
C ALA A 273 9.13 0.44 -24.34
N LEU A 274 9.19 -0.80 -23.85
CA LEU A 274 10.23 -1.46 -23.03
C LEU A 274 11.60 -1.53 -23.72
N PRO A 275 12.65 -1.85 -22.95
CA PRO A 275 13.33 -3.13 -23.21
C PRO A 275 13.41 -4.04 -21.99
N VAL A 276 13.47 -5.33 -22.33
CA VAL A 276 13.68 -6.50 -21.49
C VAL A 276 15.19 -6.73 -21.45
N GLU A 277 15.78 -6.95 -20.29
CA GLU A 277 17.10 -7.57 -20.18
C GLU A 277 17.12 -8.65 -19.08
N ASP A 278 17.89 -9.67 -19.38
CA ASP A 278 17.89 -11.02 -18.87
C ASP A 278 18.45 -11.15 -17.45
N ALA A 279 17.75 -11.91 -16.61
CA ALA A 279 18.34 -12.51 -15.41
C ALA A 279 18.52 -14.01 -15.68
N ALA A 280 19.79 -14.40 -15.82
CA ALA A 280 20.23 -15.77 -15.94
C ALA A 280 19.93 -16.58 -14.67
N ALA A 281 19.72 -17.87 -14.91
CA ALA A 281 19.39 -18.91 -13.97
C ALA A 281 20.49 -19.17 -12.92
N ASP A 282 20.07 -19.53 -11.72
CA ASP A 282 20.77 -20.53 -10.91
C ASP A 282 19.72 -21.48 -10.31
N GLU A 283 19.83 -22.75 -10.67
CA GLU A 283 19.03 -23.89 -10.18
C GLU A 283 19.76 -24.60 -9.03
N PRO A 284 19.05 -25.39 -8.21
CA PRO A 284 19.47 -25.78 -6.88
C PRO A 284 20.25 -27.10 -6.83
N SER A 285 21.14 -27.23 -5.86
CA SER A 285 21.78 -28.50 -5.51
C SER A 285 21.00 -29.25 -4.43
N THR A 286 20.88 -30.56 -4.62
CA THR A 286 20.02 -31.51 -3.91
C THR A 286 20.79 -32.29 -2.83
N ALA A 287 20.15 -32.42 -1.67
CA ALA A 287 19.99 -33.58 -0.76
C ALA A 287 21.16 -34.55 -0.41
N GLN A 288 21.33 -34.80 0.91
CA GLN A 288 21.26 -36.11 1.61
C GLN A 288 21.48 -35.86 3.13
N LYS A 289 20.53 -36.08 4.05
CA LYS A 289 19.86 -37.29 4.62
C LYS A 289 20.59 -37.89 5.84
N SER A 290 19.99 -37.74 7.03
CA SER A 290 19.86 -38.83 8.03
C SER A 290 18.82 -38.48 9.10
N THR A 291 18.01 -39.49 9.40
CA THR A 291 16.91 -39.61 10.35
C THR A 291 17.40 -40.32 11.61
N GLU A 292 16.85 -40.02 12.80
CA GLU A 292 16.45 -41.00 13.83
C GLU A 292 15.83 -40.28 15.06
N ASP A 293 14.60 -40.69 15.40
CA ASP A 293 13.87 -40.58 16.69
C ASP A 293 13.95 -41.98 17.38
N PRO A 294 13.40 -42.32 18.59
CA PRO A 294 12.68 -41.60 19.69
C PRO A 294 13.27 -42.06 21.09
N PRO A 295 12.58 -42.18 22.28
CA PRO A 295 11.19 -41.91 22.65
C PRO A 295 10.89 -41.24 24.02
N VAL A 296 9.58 -40.97 24.13
CA VAL A 296 8.74 -40.52 25.24
C VAL A 296 8.62 -41.57 26.36
N GLU A 297 8.56 -41.12 27.62
CA GLU A 297 7.88 -41.87 28.69
C GLU A 297 7.21 -40.92 29.70
N THR A 298 6.06 -41.36 30.19
CA THR A 298 5.07 -40.68 31.06
C THR A 298 5.07 -41.36 32.42
N VAL A 299 4.98 -40.61 33.54
CA VAL A 299 4.44 -41.14 34.81
C VAL A 299 3.88 -40.05 35.74
N GLU A 300 2.95 -40.48 36.59
CA GLU A 300 1.89 -39.75 37.31
C GLU A 300 2.26 -39.17 38.71
N ALA A 301 1.43 -38.18 39.12
CA ALA A 301 0.93 -37.69 40.42
C ALA A 301 1.58 -37.95 41.83
N ILE A 302 1.84 -36.83 42.58
CA ILE A 302 1.36 -36.34 43.94
C ILE A 302 1.59 -37.23 45.22
N PRO A 303 1.77 -36.78 46.52
CA PRO A 303 1.65 -35.44 47.20
C PRO A 303 2.71 -35.02 48.29
N GLU A 304 2.54 -33.76 48.76
CA GLU A 304 2.62 -33.14 50.12
C GLU A 304 3.88 -33.08 51.05
N ASP A 305 3.96 -31.89 51.68
CA ASP A 305 4.54 -31.46 52.97
C ASP A 305 6.07 -31.37 53.19
N ALA A 306 6.57 -30.14 53.42
CA ALA A 306 7.13 -29.73 54.71
C ALA A 306 7.70 -28.28 54.70
N GLU A 307 7.55 -27.64 55.85
CA GLU A 307 7.71 -26.24 56.23
C GLU A 307 9.15 -25.87 56.66
N LYS A 308 9.68 -24.70 56.19
CA LYS A 308 10.68 -23.71 56.75
C LYS A 308 11.90 -24.16 57.61
N PRO A 309 13.00 -23.36 57.80
CA PRO A 309 13.12 -21.88 57.69
C PRO A 309 14.38 -21.33 56.98
N GLN A 310 14.35 -20.01 56.73
CA GLN A 310 15.43 -19.15 56.21
C GLN A 310 16.55 -18.90 57.24
N PRO A 311 17.69 -18.33 56.79
CA PRO A 311 18.33 -17.26 57.54
C PRO A 311 18.34 -15.94 56.77
N SER A 312 18.02 -14.91 57.53
CA SER A 312 18.02 -13.48 57.28
C SER A 312 19.39 -12.89 56.96
N VAL A 313 19.45 -11.98 55.99
CA VAL A 313 20.41 -10.87 55.99
C VAL A 313 19.67 -9.58 55.59
N GLU A 314 19.79 -8.58 56.45
CA GLU A 314 19.23 -7.23 56.43
C GLU A 314 19.72 -6.44 55.21
N ALA A 315 18.81 -5.90 54.39
CA ALA A 315 18.34 -4.51 54.35
C ALA A 315 19.36 -3.46 53.87
N ASP A 316 19.21 -3.03 52.61
CA ASP A 316 19.59 -1.70 52.11
C ASP A 316 18.28 -0.97 51.71
N PRO A 317 17.90 0.16 52.33
CA PRO A 317 16.55 0.72 52.21
C PRO A 317 16.50 1.78 51.11
N ALA A 318 16.20 1.37 49.88
CA ALA A 318 15.63 2.28 48.88
C ALA A 318 14.84 1.53 47.81
N GLN A 319 13.54 1.86 47.72
CA GLN A 319 12.63 1.59 46.59
C GLN A 319 12.22 0.11 46.45
N THR A 320 11.00 -0.26 46.78
CA THR A 320 9.87 -0.01 45.88
C THR A 320 8.55 -0.12 46.65
N ALA A 321 7.86 0.99 46.82
CA ALA A 321 6.43 0.95 47.09
C ALA A 321 5.73 0.32 45.87
N PRO A 322 4.65 -0.47 46.05
CA PRO A 322 3.84 -0.93 44.93
C PRO A 322 3.31 0.31 44.19
N SER A 323 3.72 0.50 42.94
CA SER A 323 3.32 1.66 42.17
C SER A 323 1.80 1.67 42.06
N ALA A 324 1.17 2.75 42.51
CA ALA A 324 -0.24 3.02 42.26
C ALA A 324 -0.59 2.75 40.78
N PRO A 325 -1.81 2.29 40.45
CA PRO A 325 -2.23 2.15 39.06
C PRO A 325 -1.98 3.49 38.37
N ARG A 326 -1.11 3.48 37.35
CA ARG A 326 -0.76 4.71 36.63
C ARG A 326 -2.07 5.28 36.09
N PRO A 327 -2.38 6.57 36.34
CA PRO A 327 -3.56 7.18 35.75
C PRO A 327 -3.50 6.97 34.24
N GLN A 328 -4.60 6.53 33.64
CA GLN A 328 -4.65 6.41 32.20
C GLN A 328 -4.53 7.82 31.61
N PRO A 329 -3.79 8.02 30.52
CA PRO A 329 -3.60 9.35 29.93
C PRO A 329 -4.93 9.90 29.38
N PRO A 330 -5.09 11.21 29.22
CA PRO A 330 -6.26 11.77 28.55
C PRO A 330 -6.28 11.38 27.07
N ALA A 331 -7.48 11.35 26.49
CA ALA A 331 -7.68 11.13 25.07
C ALA A 331 -8.69 12.12 24.46
N ALA A 332 -8.56 12.36 23.16
CA ALA A 332 -9.43 13.26 22.42
C ALA A 332 -9.94 12.58 21.16
N ARG A 333 -11.27 12.53 21.00
CA ARG A 333 -11.89 12.09 19.75
C ARG A 333 -12.06 13.28 18.83
N LEU A 334 -11.49 13.19 17.64
CA LEU A 334 -11.50 14.23 16.63
C LEU A 334 -12.28 13.78 15.41
N ARG A 335 -13.04 14.69 14.82
CA ARG A 335 -13.66 14.51 13.50
C ARG A 335 -13.05 15.53 12.54
N MET A 336 -12.76 15.10 11.32
CA MET A 336 -12.12 15.96 10.33
C MET A 336 -12.52 15.63 8.91
N THR A 337 -12.59 16.67 8.07
CA THR A 337 -12.70 16.56 6.61
C THR A 337 -11.42 17.11 5.99
N VAL A 338 -10.70 16.27 5.24
CA VAL A 338 -9.36 16.58 4.72
C VAL A 338 -9.23 16.27 3.22
N THR A 339 -8.28 16.92 2.56
CA THR A 339 -7.91 16.61 1.17
C THR A 339 -6.97 15.41 1.06
N SER A 340 -6.68 15.01 -0.18
CA SER A 340 -5.76 13.91 -0.47
C SER A 340 -4.36 14.11 0.11
N GLY A 341 -3.73 13.04 0.58
CA GLY A 341 -2.35 13.08 1.09
C GLY A 341 -2.21 13.51 2.55
N PHE A 342 -3.32 13.79 3.25
CA PHE A 342 -3.34 14.02 4.69
C PHE A 342 -3.14 12.72 5.49
N TYR A 343 -2.23 12.76 6.45
CA TYR A 343 -1.91 11.67 7.37
C TYR A 343 -2.47 11.98 8.77
N VAL A 344 -3.51 11.24 9.17
CA VAL A 344 -4.12 11.40 10.51
C VAL A 344 -3.13 11.06 11.63
N ARG A 345 -2.31 10.03 11.44
CA ARG A 345 -1.21 9.68 12.35
C ARG A 345 -0.25 10.85 12.61
N SER A 346 0.13 11.60 11.57
CA SER A 346 0.95 12.81 11.74
C SER A 346 0.21 13.91 12.50
N LEU A 347 -1.10 14.10 12.26
CA LEU A 347 -1.89 15.06 13.03
C LEU A 347 -1.89 14.73 14.53
N CYS A 348 -2.11 13.46 14.90
CA CYS A 348 -2.15 13.02 16.30
C CYS A 348 -0.83 13.34 17.02
N HIS A 349 0.29 13.01 16.37
CA HIS A 349 1.63 13.31 16.85
C HIS A 349 1.88 14.81 16.99
N ASP A 350 1.58 15.58 15.93
CA ASP A 350 1.85 17.01 15.90
C ASP A 350 0.96 17.79 16.87
N LEU A 351 -0.27 17.33 17.11
CA LEU A 351 -1.18 17.87 18.13
C LEU A 351 -0.63 17.64 19.53
N GLY A 352 -0.08 16.45 19.81
CA GLY A 352 0.63 16.18 21.06
C GLY A 352 1.76 17.17 21.31
N LEU A 353 2.63 17.37 20.30
CA LEU A 353 3.72 18.36 20.37
C LEU A 353 3.21 19.80 20.59
N ALA A 354 2.07 20.15 19.98
CA ALA A 354 1.48 21.47 20.14
C ALA A 354 0.97 21.75 21.55
N CYS A 355 0.59 20.70 22.28
CA CYS A 355 0.16 20.75 23.68
C CYS A 355 1.35 20.62 24.64
N ASP A 356 2.59 20.81 24.17
CA ASP A 356 3.82 20.61 24.94
C ASP A 356 3.87 19.21 25.61
N SER A 357 3.36 18.19 24.89
CA SER A 357 3.40 16.78 25.25
C SER A 357 3.72 15.95 23.99
N ILE A 358 3.27 14.71 23.93
CA ILE A 358 3.31 13.85 22.74
C ILE A 358 1.99 13.09 22.62
N GLY A 359 1.67 12.61 21.42
CA GLY A 359 0.43 11.88 21.18
C GLY A 359 0.58 10.82 20.10
N LEU A 360 -0.27 9.79 20.19
CA LEU A 360 -0.37 8.72 19.22
C LEU A 360 -1.82 8.52 18.81
N MET A 361 -2.03 7.91 17.64
CA MET A 361 -3.37 7.56 17.16
C MET A 361 -3.81 6.20 17.73
N SER A 362 -4.84 6.19 18.58
CA SER A 362 -5.38 4.96 19.18
C SER A 362 -6.49 4.32 18.38
N SER A 363 -7.27 5.10 17.64
CA SER A 363 -8.30 4.58 16.75
C SER A 363 -8.43 5.47 15.51
N LEU A 364 -8.88 4.87 14.41
CA LEU A 364 -9.13 5.57 13.16
C LEU A 364 -10.29 4.91 12.41
N MET A 365 -11.25 5.72 12.00
CA MET A 365 -12.36 5.34 11.14
C MET A 365 -12.46 6.33 9.99
N ARG A 366 -12.47 5.85 8.74
CA ARG A 366 -12.81 6.68 7.58
C ARG A 366 -14.31 6.60 7.33
N SER A 367 -15.07 7.59 7.77
CA SER A 367 -16.53 7.63 7.64
C SER A 367 -16.99 7.98 6.22
N ARG A 368 -16.19 8.73 5.46
CA ARG A 368 -16.49 9.12 4.08
C ARG A 368 -15.25 9.18 3.19
N GLN A 369 -15.40 8.81 1.93
CA GLN A 369 -14.43 9.09 0.86
C GLN A 369 -15.16 9.48 -0.43
N GLY A 370 -15.00 10.74 -0.86
CA GLY A 370 -15.75 11.27 -2.00
C GLY A 370 -17.25 11.18 -1.74
N ASP A 371 -17.96 10.55 -2.67
CA ASP A 371 -19.42 10.34 -2.63
C ASP A 371 -19.84 9.14 -1.75
N TYR A 372 -18.89 8.37 -1.21
CA TYR A 372 -19.16 7.16 -0.44
C TYR A 372 -19.11 7.40 1.06
N GLU A 373 -20.16 7.01 1.78
CA GLU A 373 -20.35 7.24 3.21
C GLU A 373 -20.87 5.98 3.92
N LEU A 374 -20.33 5.69 5.10
CA LEU A 374 -20.76 4.54 5.91
C LEU A 374 -22.26 4.56 6.19
N GLY A 375 -22.89 3.39 6.15
CA GLY A 375 -24.34 3.23 6.38
C GLY A 375 -25.24 3.70 5.23
N LYS A 376 -24.70 4.24 4.13
CA LYS A 376 -25.50 4.68 2.97
C LYS A 376 -25.23 3.84 1.72
N ASN A 377 -24.04 3.97 1.14
CA ASN A 377 -23.67 3.40 -0.16
C ASN A 377 -22.35 2.61 -0.07
N VAL A 378 -22.16 1.91 1.04
CA VAL A 378 -20.97 1.13 1.36
C VAL A 378 -21.42 -0.28 1.74
N LEU A 379 -20.82 -1.29 1.11
CA LEU A 379 -21.03 -2.69 1.45
C LEU A 379 -20.46 -2.99 2.84
N GLU A 380 -21.19 -3.66 3.70
CA GLU A 380 -20.64 -4.09 5.00
C GLU A 380 -19.78 -5.33 4.81
N TYR A 381 -18.65 -5.42 5.51
CA TYR A 381 -17.77 -6.59 5.36
C TYR A 381 -18.45 -7.89 5.76
N THR A 382 -19.31 -7.84 6.77
CA THR A 382 -20.11 -8.98 7.25
C THR A 382 -21.10 -9.50 6.20
N ASP A 383 -21.46 -8.70 5.19
CA ASP A 383 -22.28 -9.18 4.07
C ASP A 383 -21.54 -10.24 3.24
N LEU A 384 -20.19 -10.19 3.17
CA LEU A 384 -19.39 -11.21 2.50
C LEU A 384 -19.42 -12.54 3.24
N GLU A 385 -19.45 -12.49 4.58
CA GLU A 385 -19.53 -13.65 5.46
C GLU A 385 -20.92 -14.29 5.43
N ALA A 386 -21.97 -13.49 5.20
CA ALA A 386 -23.35 -13.96 5.08
C ALA A 386 -23.63 -14.75 3.79
N GLY A 387 -22.75 -14.67 2.79
CA GLY A 387 -22.80 -15.46 1.56
C GLY A 387 -23.34 -14.71 0.33
N PRO A 388 -23.22 -15.33 -0.86
CA PRO A 388 -23.49 -14.68 -2.15
C PRO A 388 -24.92 -14.15 -2.31
N GLU A 389 -25.90 -14.83 -1.73
CA GLU A 389 -27.31 -14.42 -1.71
C GLU A 389 -27.51 -12.99 -1.17
N VAL A 390 -26.64 -12.55 -0.26
CA VAL A 390 -26.73 -11.24 0.41
C VAL A 390 -25.89 -10.18 -0.30
N TRP A 391 -24.62 -10.48 -0.59
CA TRP A 391 -23.71 -9.47 -1.13
C TRP A 391 -23.82 -9.31 -2.65
N GLU A 392 -24.15 -10.36 -3.41
CA GLU A 392 -24.20 -10.28 -4.88
C GLU A 392 -25.19 -9.21 -5.38
N PRO A 393 -26.44 -9.15 -4.88
CA PRO A 393 -27.40 -8.15 -5.34
C PRO A 393 -26.96 -6.71 -5.01
N LYS A 394 -26.32 -6.51 -3.85
CA LYS A 394 -25.80 -5.21 -3.41
C LYS A 394 -24.66 -4.75 -4.31
N VAL A 395 -23.67 -5.62 -4.55
CA VAL A 395 -22.53 -5.32 -5.42
C VAL A 395 -23.00 -5.11 -6.86
N GLU A 396 -23.93 -5.92 -7.36
CA GLU A 396 -24.52 -5.74 -8.67
C GLU A 396 -25.17 -4.36 -8.83
N ALA A 397 -25.97 -3.92 -7.85
CA ALA A 397 -26.59 -2.61 -7.86
C ALA A 397 -25.55 -1.48 -7.91
N PHE A 398 -24.53 -1.52 -7.05
CA PHE A 398 -23.46 -0.51 -7.04
C PHE A 398 -22.69 -0.45 -8.37
N LEU A 399 -22.37 -1.61 -8.94
CA LEU A 399 -21.64 -1.66 -10.20
C LEU A 399 -22.51 -1.18 -11.38
N LYS A 400 -23.80 -1.52 -11.42
CA LYS A 400 -24.73 -1.00 -12.44
C LYS A 400 -24.87 0.51 -12.37
N GLU A 401 -25.05 1.07 -11.17
CA GLU A 401 -25.08 2.52 -10.96
C GLU A 401 -23.76 3.17 -11.42
N SER A 402 -22.62 2.56 -11.08
CA SER A 402 -21.31 3.03 -11.54
C SER A 402 -21.16 2.97 -13.07
N MET A 403 -21.71 1.95 -13.74
CA MET A 403 -21.68 1.85 -15.20
C MET A 403 -22.56 2.92 -15.85
N GLU A 404 -23.76 3.13 -15.31
CA GLU A 404 -24.69 4.17 -15.79
C GLU A 404 -24.07 5.56 -15.66
N LYS A 405 -23.48 5.87 -14.50
CA LYS A 405 -22.80 7.16 -14.24
C LYS A 405 -21.65 7.43 -15.22
N GLU A 406 -20.94 6.39 -15.65
CA GLU A 406 -19.82 6.52 -16.60
C GLU A 406 -20.25 6.29 -18.07
N GLY A 407 -21.53 6.01 -18.33
CA GLY A 407 -22.06 5.73 -19.67
C GLY A 407 -21.49 4.47 -20.30
N TRP A 408 -21.19 3.44 -19.50
CA TRP A 408 -20.62 2.18 -19.97
C TRP A 408 -21.69 1.18 -20.36
N GLU A 409 -21.65 0.74 -21.61
CA GLU A 409 -22.47 -0.39 -22.07
C GLU A 409 -21.86 -1.71 -21.61
N PRO A 410 -22.66 -2.63 -21.04
CA PRO A 410 -22.18 -3.94 -20.64
C PRO A 410 -21.81 -4.78 -21.86
N GLU A 411 -20.64 -5.41 -21.79
CA GLU A 411 -20.23 -6.40 -22.78
C GLU A 411 -21.13 -7.64 -22.65
N LEU A 412 -21.65 -8.13 -23.79
CA LEU A 412 -22.43 -9.36 -23.85
C LEU A 412 -21.49 -10.55 -24.08
N VAL A 413 -21.66 -11.58 -23.27
CA VAL A 413 -20.91 -12.83 -23.36
C VAL A 413 -21.81 -13.87 -24.02
N ASP A 414 -21.44 -14.24 -25.25
CA ASP A 414 -22.12 -15.28 -26.02
C ASP A 414 -22.02 -16.64 -25.33
N ASP A 415 -22.94 -17.55 -25.68
CA ASP A 415 -22.86 -18.94 -25.24
C ASP A 415 -21.58 -19.63 -25.76
N GLY A 416 -21.23 -20.75 -25.12
CA GLY A 416 -19.99 -21.47 -25.41
C GLY A 416 -19.91 -22.04 -26.84
N GLU A 417 -21.03 -22.42 -27.44
CA GLU A 417 -21.07 -23.03 -28.78
C GLU A 417 -20.85 -21.96 -29.85
N THR A 418 -21.57 -20.85 -29.73
CA THR A 418 -21.42 -19.67 -30.60
C THR A 418 -19.99 -19.15 -30.55
N TRP A 419 -19.40 -19.06 -29.36
CA TRP A 419 -18.01 -18.62 -29.23
C TRP A 419 -17.00 -19.58 -29.89
N GLN A 420 -17.16 -20.89 -29.74
CA GLN A 420 -16.27 -21.88 -30.37
C GLN A 420 -16.38 -21.85 -31.90
N ALA A 421 -17.59 -21.65 -32.44
CA ALA A 421 -17.81 -21.47 -33.87
C ALA A 421 -17.07 -20.23 -34.39
N ASN A 422 -17.29 -19.07 -33.75
CA ASN A 422 -16.64 -17.81 -34.10
C ASN A 422 -15.10 -17.89 -33.98
N ARG A 423 -14.59 -18.60 -32.98
CA ARG A 423 -13.13 -18.81 -32.82
C ARG A 423 -12.55 -19.66 -33.96
N LYS A 424 -13.23 -20.73 -34.37
CA LYS A 424 -12.79 -21.60 -35.48
C LYS A 424 -12.76 -20.82 -36.79
N GLU A 425 -13.79 -20.03 -37.07
CA GLU A 425 -13.88 -19.18 -38.26
C GLU A 425 -12.72 -18.17 -38.31
N ARG A 426 -12.48 -17.41 -37.23
CA ARG A 426 -11.34 -16.47 -37.16
C ARG A 426 -9.97 -17.15 -37.25
N GLY A 427 -9.87 -18.39 -36.78
CA GLY A 427 -8.67 -19.21 -36.94
C GLY A 427 -8.45 -19.67 -38.38
N GLN A 428 -9.53 -20.01 -39.09
CA GLN A 428 -9.51 -20.37 -40.51
C GLN A 428 -9.13 -19.15 -41.37
N GLU A 429 -9.71 -17.98 -41.13
CA GLU A 429 -9.38 -16.73 -41.83
C GLU A 429 -7.90 -16.33 -41.65
N ARG A 430 -7.35 -16.45 -40.42
CA ARG A 430 -5.92 -16.22 -40.17
C ARG A 430 -5.05 -17.23 -40.91
N GLY A 431 -5.42 -18.51 -40.90
CA GLY A 431 -4.69 -19.56 -41.62
C GLY A 431 -4.76 -19.40 -43.13
N GLU A 432 -5.87 -18.89 -43.67
CA GLU A 432 -6.07 -18.63 -45.09
C GLU A 432 -5.31 -17.36 -45.54
N GLY A 433 -5.25 -16.32 -44.69
CA GLY A 433 -4.41 -15.13 -44.91
C GLY A 433 -2.90 -15.43 -44.88
N ASP A 434 -2.45 -16.31 -43.98
CA ASP A 434 -1.04 -16.77 -43.95
C ASP A 434 -0.70 -17.67 -45.16
N ARG A 435 -1.63 -18.54 -45.59
CA ARG A 435 -1.47 -19.29 -46.85
C ARG A 435 -1.46 -18.39 -48.08
N GLY A 436 -2.27 -17.32 -48.09
CA GLY A 436 -2.28 -16.30 -49.14
C GLY A 436 -0.97 -15.50 -49.23
N ARG A 437 -0.35 -15.20 -48.08
CA ARG A 437 1.01 -14.62 -48.02
C ARG A 437 2.09 -15.60 -48.45
N SER A 438 2.00 -16.88 -48.08
CA SER A 438 2.97 -17.89 -48.53
C SER A 438 2.88 -18.16 -50.03
N TYR A 439 1.69 -17.99 -50.64
CA TYR A 439 1.51 -18.13 -52.09
C TYR A 439 2.03 -16.93 -52.92
N HIS A 440 2.07 -15.72 -52.37
CA HIS A 440 2.63 -14.54 -53.05
C HIS A 440 4.15 -14.36 -52.86
N GLY A 441 4.82 -15.25 -52.11
CA GLY A 441 6.27 -15.26 -51.91
C GLY A 441 7.05 -16.19 -52.85
N GLY A 442 6.41 -16.79 -53.86
CA GLY A 442 7.01 -17.72 -54.81
C GLY A 442 7.68 -17.04 -56.02
N GLY A 443 8.61 -16.10 -55.79
CA GLY A 443 9.31 -15.37 -56.84
C GLY A 443 10.83 -15.50 -56.78
N LYS A 444 11.37 -16.55 -57.40
CA LYS A 444 12.77 -16.76 -57.85
C LYS A 444 13.90 -16.04 -57.06
N ARG A 445 14.62 -16.80 -56.23
CA ARG A 445 16.09 -16.63 -56.08
C ARG A 445 16.77 -17.97 -56.38
N GLY A 446 17.58 -17.95 -57.43
CA GLY A 446 18.20 -19.13 -58.02
C GLY A 446 19.16 -19.84 -57.07
N TRP A 447 19.03 -21.17 -57.04
CA TRP A 447 20.08 -22.08 -56.63
C TRP A 447 21.25 -21.96 -57.62
N ASN A 448 22.45 -21.63 -57.13
CA ASN A 448 23.67 -21.96 -57.84
C ASN A 448 24.50 -22.90 -56.96
N LYS A 449 24.46 -24.20 -57.30
CA LYS A 449 25.38 -25.23 -56.80
C LYS A 449 26.51 -25.34 -57.83
N GLY A 450 27.72 -24.95 -57.42
CA GLY A 450 28.96 -25.31 -58.10
C GLY A 450 30.00 -25.61 -57.04
N GLY A 451 30.30 -26.90 -56.82
CA GLY A 451 31.25 -27.35 -55.81
C GLY A 451 32.60 -27.78 -56.40
N LYS A 452 33.59 -27.81 -55.50
CA LYS A 452 34.77 -28.70 -55.36
C LYS A 452 36.10 -27.96 -55.32
N GLY A 453 36.87 -28.27 -54.26
CA GLY A 453 38.26 -27.84 -54.10
C GLY A 453 38.84 -28.24 -52.73
N ASN A 454 38.94 -29.55 -52.48
CA ASN A 454 39.60 -30.20 -51.35
C ASN A 454 41.13 -29.98 -51.40
N TRP A 455 41.82 -29.54 -50.34
CA TRP A 455 43.24 -29.89 -50.11
C TRP A 455 43.62 -29.77 -48.61
N ARG A 456 44.05 -30.90 -48.05
CA ARG A 456 44.72 -31.11 -46.77
C ARG A 456 46.24 -31.12 -46.99
N GLY A 457 46.99 -30.69 -45.97
CA GLY A 457 48.44 -30.94 -45.81
C GLY A 457 49.10 -29.74 -45.12
N GLY A 458 49.94 -29.82 -44.08
CA GLY A 458 50.65 -30.93 -43.45
C GLY A 458 52.02 -30.41 -42.97
N LYS A 459 52.29 -30.48 -41.66
CA LYS A 459 53.58 -30.53 -40.92
C LYS A 459 54.85 -29.77 -41.39
N GLY A 460 55.53 -29.20 -40.38
CA GLY A 460 57.01 -28.97 -40.31
C GLY A 460 57.38 -27.47 -40.41
N GLY A 461 58.30 -26.88 -39.66
CA GLY A 461 59.31 -27.33 -38.69
C GLY A 461 60.42 -26.26 -38.60
N ASN A 462 61.11 -26.16 -37.45
CA ASN A 462 62.42 -25.51 -37.20
C ASN A 462 62.52 -23.96 -37.21
N ARG A 463 63.00 -23.36 -36.10
CA ARG A 463 64.38 -22.83 -35.85
C ARG A 463 64.69 -21.58 -36.71
N THR A 464 65.14 -20.43 -36.20
CA THR A 464 66.20 -20.14 -35.21
C THR A 464 66.32 -18.62 -34.99
N ASN A 465 66.87 -18.26 -33.82
CA ASN A 465 67.73 -17.10 -33.51
C ASN A 465 67.30 -15.65 -33.82
N GLY A 466 67.41 -14.82 -32.77
CA GLY A 466 68.49 -13.83 -32.78
C GLY A 466 68.16 -12.48 -32.16
N GLY A 467 68.67 -12.25 -30.93
CA GLY A 467 69.05 -10.95 -30.38
C GLY A 467 67.89 -10.02 -29.96
N GLY A 468 67.87 -9.44 -28.77
CA GLY A 468 68.89 -9.28 -27.75
C GLY A 468 68.71 -7.91 -27.09
N GLN A 469 68.68 -7.91 -25.75
CA GLN A 469 69.01 -6.82 -24.81
C GLN A 469 68.19 -5.52 -24.92
N SER A 470 67.82 -4.82 -23.85
CA SER A 470 68.28 -4.73 -22.45
C SER A 470 67.09 -4.18 -21.65
N GLY A 471 66.75 -4.70 -20.46
CA GLY A 471 67.42 -4.42 -19.18
C GLY A 471 66.70 -3.25 -18.49
N GLY A 472 66.19 -3.30 -17.26
CA GLY A 472 66.20 -4.25 -16.16
C GLY A 472 65.77 -3.48 -14.90
N GLY A 473 65.44 -4.18 -13.81
CA GLY A 473 65.23 -3.54 -12.51
C GLY A 473 63.96 -3.94 -11.74
N GLN A 474 63.87 -5.20 -11.33
CA GLN A 474 63.15 -5.67 -10.14
C GLN A 474 64.17 -5.66 -8.95
N PRO A 475 63.87 -6.15 -7.73
CA PRO A 475 62.95 -5.70 -6.67
C PRO A 475 63.66 -5.59 -5.29
N GLY A 476 62.90 -5.35 -4.23
CA GLY A 476 63.23 -5.71 -2.83
C GLY A 476 61.99 -5.41 -1.97
N GLY A 477 61.38 -6.35 -1.25
CA GLY A 477 61.94 -7.07 -0.09
C GLY A 477 61.82 -6.13 1.12
N GLN A 478 61.15 -6.44 2.23
CA GLN A 478 60.75 -7.69 2.88
C GLN A 478 59.43 -7.48 3.62
#